data_AF-A0A936EKR9-F1
#
_entry.id   AF-A0A936EKR9-F1
#
_cell.length_a   1.000
_cell.length_b   1.000
_cell.length_c   1.000
_cell.angle_alpha   90.00
_cell.angle_beta   90.00
_cell.angle_gamma   90.00
#
_symmetry.space_group_name_H-M   'P 1'
#
loop_
_entity.id
_entity.type
_entity.pdbx_description
1 polymer ?
#
loop_
_entity_poly.entity_id
_entity_poly.type
_entity_poly.pdbx_seq_one_letter_code
_entity_poly.pdbx_strand_id
1 'polypeptide(L)'
;MQNKFTEERINSIMESLGGMQPAVAPDFFYTRLKGKMQPASEKKTFLLLRPAFITATLGVLLIINVFSLLQTAKAPKQDSTVVYSKPATIESFATAYDMNTGSVYE
;
A
#
# COMPACT_ATOMS: atom_id res chain seq x y z
N MET A 1 -16.72 -18.78 -50.89
CA MET A 1 -15.89 -18.75 -52.11
C MET A 1 -14.43 -18.63 -51.69
N GLN A 2 -13.66 -19.71 -51.74
CA GLN A 2 -12.23 -19.71 -51.38
C GLN A 2 -11.43 -19.19 -52.57
N ASN A 3 -10.85 -18.00 -52.42
CA ASN A 3 -10.03 -17.37 -53.44
C ASN A 3 -8.62 -18.00 -53.39
N LYS A 4 -8.47 -19.18 -54.01
CA LYS A 4 -7.17 -19.81 -54.22
C LYS A 4 -6.51 -19.16 -55.44
N PHE A 5 -5.91 -17.99 -55.25
CA PHE A 5 -4.91 -17.52 -56.20
C PHE A 5 -3.73 -18.47 -56.10
N THR A 6 -3.64 -19.41 -57.03
CA THR A 6 -2.53 -20.36 -57.12
C THR A 6 -1.23 -19.58 -57.33
N GLU A 7 -0.17 -19.96 -56.62
CA GLU A 7 1.18 -19.35 -56.74
C GLU A 7 1.63 -19.19 -58.20
N GLU A 8 1.24 -20.12 -59.08
CA GLU A 8 1.47 -20.08 -60.52
C GLU A 8 0.90 -18.82 -61.20
N ARG A 9 -0.33 -18.40 -60.83
CA ARG A 9 -0.91 -17.17 -61.40
C ARG A 9 -0.17 -15.93 -60.91
N ILE A 10 0.24 -15.91 -59.65
CA ILE A 10 1.02 -14.79 -59.08
C ILE A 10 2.35 -14.67 -59.82
N ASN A 11 3.06 -15.77 -60.04
CA ASN A 11 4.32 -15.80 -60.77
C ASN A 11 4.14 -15.34 -62.23
N SER A 12 3.08 -15.79 -62.91
CA SER A 12 2.81 -15.36 -64.30
C SER A 12 2.53 -13.86 -64.42
N ILE A 13 1.85 -13.27 -63.43
CA ILE A 13 1.59 -11.83 -63.36
C ILE A 13 2.89 -11.06 -63.08
N MET A 14 3.72 -11.54 -62.15
CA MET A 14 5.02 -10.92 -61.83
C MET A 14 6.00 -10.97 -63.01
N GLU A 15 6.01 -12.07 -63.76
CA GLU A 15 6.82 -12.22 -64.96
C GLU A 15 6.36 -11.26 -66.07
N SER A 16 5.03 -11.06 -66.20
CA SER A 16 4.45 -10.08 -67.13
C SER A 16 4.73 -8.61 -66.77
N LEU A 17 5.00 -8.33 -65.48
CA LEU A 17 5.29 -6.99 -64.95
C LEU A 17 6.73 -6.52 -65.18
N GLY A 18 7.50 -7.22 -66.03
CA GLY A 18 8.81 -6.75 -66.48
C GLY A 18 9.97 -7.13 -65.55
N GLY A 19 9.96 -8.37 -65.03
CA GLY A 19 11.08 -8.91 -64.25
C GLY A 19 11.18 -8.37 -62.82
N MET A 20 10.13 -7.72 -62.31
CA MET A 20 10.07 -7.34 -60.90
C MET A 20 10.00 -8.58 -60.01
N GLN A 21 11.01 -8.75 -59.16
CA GLN A 21 11.02 -9.81 -58.15
C GLN A 21 10.13 -9.42 -56.96
N PRO A 22 9.50 -10.41 -56.30
CA PRO A 22 8.80 -10.16 -55.05
C PRO A 22 9.76 -9.52 -54.05
N ALA A 23 9.39 -8.35 -53.52
CA ALA A 23 10.19 -7.65 -52.53
C ALA A 23 10.25 -8.51 -51.24
N VAL A 24 11.42 -9.07 -50.96
CA VAL A 24 11.66 -9.80 -49.72
C VAL A 24 11.67 -8.78 -48.59
N ALA A 25 10.78 -8.95 -47.63
CA ALA A 25 10.79 -8.11 -46.44
C ALA A 25 12.12 -8.31 -45.71
N PRO A 26 12.83 -7.24 -45.32
CA PRO A 26 14.07 -7.37 -44.59
C PRO A 26 13.83 -7.98 -43.22
N ASP A 27 14.87 -8.63 -42.66
CA ASP A 27 14.81 -9.22 -41.33
C ASP A 27 14.30 -8.21 -40.29
N PHE A 28 13.40 -8.66 -39.41
CA PHE A 28 12.72 -7.86 -38.38
C PHE A 28 11.77 -6.76 -38.88
N PHE A 29 11.43 -6.67 -40.17
CA PHE A 29 10.44 -5.71 -40.68
C PHE A 29 9.10 -5.82 -39.94
N TYR A 30 8.56 -7.03 -39.84
CA TYR A 30 7.30 -7.27 -39.14
C TYR A 30 7.41 -7.05 -37.63
N THR A 31 8.58 -7.29 -37.03
CA THR A 31 8.81 -7.02 -35.61
C THR A 31 8.75 -5.53 -35.31
N ARG A 32 9.42 -4.68 -36.11
CA ARG A 32 9.31 -3.23 -35.98
C ARG A 32 7.91 -2.72 -36.28
N LEU A 33 7.29 -3.22 -37.35
CA LEU A 33 5.94 -2.80 -37.73
C LEU A 33 4.94 -3.13 -36.62
N LYS A 34 4.99 -4.36 -36.09
CA LYS A 34 4.18 -4.80 -34.95
C LYS A 34 4.47 -4.00 -33.69
N GLY A 35 5.73 -3.63 -33.44
CA GLY A 35 6.10 -2.76 -32.33
C GLY A 35 5.53 -1.34 -32.46
N LYS A 36 5.47 -0.78 -33.67
CA LYS A 36 4.84 0.54 -33.92
C LYS A 36 3.31 0.48 -33.89
N MET A 37 2.73 -0.66 -34.28
CA MET A 37 1.27 -0.87 -34.29
C MET A 37 0.71 -1.26 -32.92
N GLN A 38 1.54 -1.78 -32.00
CA GLN A 38 1.11 -1.94 -30.62
C GLN A 38 0.84 -0.55 -30.06
N PRO A 39 -0.42 -0.22 -29.70
CA PRO A 39 -0.68 1.01 -28.98
C PRO A 39 0.19 0.94 -27.72
N ALA A 40 1.01 1.98 -27.51
CA ALA A 40 1.77 2.11 -26.27
C ALA A 40 0.78 1.91 -25.15
N SER A 41 0.86 0.75 -24.46
CA SER A 41 -0.10 0.35 -23.42
C SER A 41 -0.37 1.59 -22.59
N GLU A 42 -1.61 2.08 -22.67
CA GLU A 42 -2.01 3.36 -22.09
C GLU A 42 -1.38 3.42 -20.72
N LYS A 43 -0.39 4.31 -20.54
CA LYS A 43 0.33 4.42 -19.28
C LYS A 43 -0.73 4.75 -18.25
N LYS A 44 -1.14 3.73 -17.49
CA LYS A 44 -2.29 3.78 -16.61
C LYS A 44 -2.13 5.00 -15.72
N THR A 45 -2.95 6.02 -15.96
CA THR A 45 -3.07 7.26 -15.18
C THR A 45 -3.55 7.00 -13.74
N PHE A 46 -3.67 5.73 -13.35
CA PHE A 46 -4.04 5.25 -12.03
C PHE A 46 -3.07 5.68 -10.91
N LEU A 47 -1.87 6.14 -11.26
CA LEU A 47 -0.92 6.68 -10.28
C LEU A 47 -1.26 8.11 -9.82
N LEU A 48 -2.17 8.83 -10.49
CA LEU A 48 -2.49 10.21 -10.14
C LEU A 48 -3.46 10.34 -8.94
N LEU A 49 -4.31 9.34 -8.69
CA LEU A 49 -5.25 9.35 -7.56
C LEU A 49 -4.64 8.87 -6.23
N ARG A 50 -3.53 8.13 -6.28
CA ARG A 50 -2.79 7.68 -5.08
C ARG A 50 -2.35 8.81 -4.13
N PRO A 51 -1.79 9.95 -4.60
CA PRO A 51 -1.34 11.00 -3.69
C PRO A 51 -2.48 11.57 -2.83
N ALA A 52 -3.69 11.72 -3.38
CA ALA A 52 -4.83 12.26 -2.63
C ALA A 52 -5.30 11.32 -1.49
N PHE A 53 -5.23 10.01 -1.71
CA PHE A 53 -5.61 9.03 -0.68
C PHE A 53 -4.58 8.99 0.46
N ILE A 54 -3.29 9.08 0.13
CA ILE A 54 -2.21 9.11 1.11
C ILE A 54 -2.27 10.39 1.95
N THR A 55 -2.55 11.55 1.34
CA THR A 55 -2.67 12.81 2.08
C THR A 55 -3.92 12.84 2.97
N ALA A 56 -5.05 12.30 2.50
CA ALA A 56 -6.27 12.21 3.30
C ALA A 56 -6.09 11.31 4.52
N THR A 57 -5.50 10.12 4.34
CA THR A 57 -5.22 9.20 5.45
C THR A 57 -4.24 9.78 6.47
N LEU A 58 -3.18 10.47 5.99
CA LEU A 58 -2.25 11.18 6.85
C LEU A 58 -2.92 12.32 7.62
N GLY A 59 -3.80 13.08 6.98
CA GLY A 59 -4.57 14.16 7.61
C GLY A 59 -5.48 13.64 8.72
N VAL A 60 -6.19 12.53 8.50
CA VAL A 60 -7.01 11.87 9.52
C VAL A 60 -6.16 11.43 10.71
N LEU A 61 -5.02 10.77 10.46
CA LEU A 61 -4.10 10.35 11.53
C LEU A 61 -3.55 11.55 12.32
N LEU A 62 -3.25 12.66 11.65
CA LEU A 62 -2.79 13.88 12.31
C LEU A 62 -3.86 14.45 13.23
N ILE A 63 -5.11 14.55 12.77
CA ILE A 63 -6.24 15.03 13.58
C ILE A 63 -6.42 14.15 14.82
N ILE A 64 -6.36 12.82 14.66
CA ILE A 64 -6.46 11.88 15.79
C ILE A 64 -5.32 12.11 16.79
N ASN A 65 -4.08 12.27 16.31
CA ASN A 65 -2.93 12.52 17.18
C ASN A 65 -3.03 13.85 17.93
N VAL A 66 -3.41 14.93 17.24
CA VAL A 66 -3.62 16.25 17.85
C VAL A 66 -4.74 16.20 18.88
N PHE A 67 -5.87 15.56 18.55
CA PHE A 67 -6.99 15.42 19.47
C PHE A 67 -6.61 14.61 20.71
N SER A 68 -5.89 13.50 20.51
CA SER A 68 -5.37 12.68 21.61
C SER A 68 -4.47 13.51 22.52
N LEU A 69 -3.50 14.27 21.98
CA LEU A 69 -2.63 15.13 22.77
C LEU A 69 -3.40 16.21 23.54
N LEU A 70 -4.41 16.84 22.92
CA LEU A 70 -5.25 17.83 23.58
C LEU A 70 -6.09 17.23 24.70
N GLN A 71 -6.57 15.99 24.53
CA GLN A 71 -7.33 15.29 25.56
C GLN A 71 -6.44 14.84 26.71
N THR A 72 -5.22 14.37 26.44
CA THR A 72 -4.23 14.05 27.49
C THR A 72 -3.74 15.30 28.22
N ALA A 73 -3.63 16.44 27.54
CA ALA A 73 -3.28 17.71 28.17
C ALA A 73 -4.41 18.30 29.03
N LYS A 74 -5.67 17.98 28.71
CA LYS A 74 -6.86 18.37 29.48
C LYS A 74 -7.26 17.35 30.54
N ALA A 75 -6.69 16.13 30.48
CA ALA A 75 -6.84 15.19 31.57
C ALA A 75 -6.34 15.91 32.84
N PRO A 76 -7.11 15.92 33.94
CA PRO A 76 -6.57 16.39 35.20
C PRO A 76 -5.28 15.61 35.39
N LYS A 77 -4.17 16.31 35.66
CA LYS A 77 -2.98 15.66 36.16
C LYS A 77 -3.49 14.77 37.29
N GLN A 78 -3.52 13.47 37.08
CA GLN A 78 -3.41 12.58 38.21
C GLN A 78 -2.01 12.89 38.69
N ASP A 79 -1.94 13.91 39.56
CA ASP A 79 -0.91 13.95 40.57
C ASP A 79 -1.00 12.55 41.14
N SER A 80 -0.07 11.70 40.69
CA SER A 80 0.35 10.56 41.45
C SER A 80 0.95 11.18 42.70
N THR A 81 0.07 11.69 43.56
CA THR A 81 0.30 11.78 44.98
C THR A 81 0.60 10.33 45.29
N VAL A 82 1.90 10.02 45.31
CA VAL A 82 2.39 8.94 46.15
C VAL A 82 1.84 9.33 47.50
N VAL A 83 0.70 8.73 47.83
CA VAL A 83 0.12 8.85 49.15
C VAL A 83 1.15 8.16 50.02
N TYR A 84 2.11 8.93 50.54
CA TYR A 84 2.89 8.55 51.70
C TYR A 84 1.90 8.55 52.89
N SER A 85 0.91 7.66 52.84
CA SER A 85 -0.02 7.46 53.94
C SER A 85 0.75 6.69 54.99
N LYS A 86 1.07 7.41 56.05
CA LYS A 86 1.69 6.96 57.30
C LYS A 86 3.19 6.67 57.20
N PRO A 87 4.02 7.24 58.11
CA PRO A 87 5.37 6.74 58.32
C PRO A 87 5.31 5.25 58.67
N ALA A 88 6.33 4.49 58.31
CA ALA A 88 6.48 3.07 58.64
C ALA A 88 6.71 2.91 60.16
N THR A 89 5.65 3.13 60.94
CA THR A 89 5.62 2.90 62.37
C THR A 89 5.16 1.49 62.65
N ILE A 90 5.56 0.93 63.79
CA ILE A 90 5.21 -0.44 64.20
C ILE A 90 3.67 -0.65 64.15
N GLU A 91 2.89 0.39 64.45
CA GLU A 91 1.42 0.38 64.36
C GLU A 91 0.87 0.16 62.94
N SER A 92 1.54 0.68 61.90
CA SER A 92 1.08 0.48 60.51
C SER A 92 1.28 -0.96 60.08
N PHE A 93 2.36 -1.60 60.53
CA PHE A 93 2.60 -3.02 60.28
C PHE A 93 1.63 -3.90 61.08
N ALA A 94 1.41 -3.60 62.37
CA ALA A 94 0.49 -4.37 63.21
C ALA A 94 -0.95 -4.36 62.66
N THR A 95 -1.38 -3.21 62.10
CA THR A 95 -2.70 -3.09 61.45
C THR A 95 -2.75 -3.84 60.12
N ALA A 96 -1.70 -3.76 59.29
CA ALA A 96 -1.66 -4.43 57.99
C ALA A 96 -1.67 -5.96 58.11
N TYR A 97 -1.06 -6.52 59.15
CA TYR A 97 -1.02 -7.95 59.42
C TYR A 97 -2.10 -8.43 60.41
N ASP A 98 -3.08 -7.57 60.73
CA ASP A 98 -4.19 -7.82 61.67
C ASP A 98 -3.74 -8.48 62.99
N MET A 99 -2.55 -8.09 63.46
CA MET A 99 -1.91 -8.62 64.67
C MET A 99 -2.53 -8.06 65.96
N ASN A 100 -3.59 -7.26 65.84
CA ASN A 100 -4.30 -6.66 66.95
C ASN A 100 -5.47 -7.55 67.45
N THR A 101 -5.64 -8.75 66.90
CA THR A 101 -6.59 -9.74 67.41
C THR A 101 -5.94 -10.56 68.52
N GLY A 102 -6.52 -10.50 69.72
CA GLY A 102 -5.95 -11.02 70.96
C GLY A 102 -5.46 -12.46 70.87
N SER A 103 -4.38 -12.76 71.60
CA SER A 103 -3.81 -14.09 71.70
C SER A 103 -4.87 -15.13 72.07
N VAL A 104 -5.03 -16.16 71.23
CA VAL A 104 -5.95 -17.30 71.44
C VAL A 104 -5.47 -18.24 72.57
N TYR A 105 -4.45 -17.83 73.33
CA TYR A 105 -3.99 -18.52 74.52
C TYR A 105 -3.97 -17.54 75.69
N GLU A 106 -5.13 -17.39 76.32
CA GLU A 106 -5.27 -17.10 77.75
C GLU A 106 -6.18 -18.16 78.34
#